data_AF-A0A822CZV0-F1
#
_entry.id   AF-A0A822CZV0-F1
#
_cell.length_a   1.000
_cell.length_b   1.000
_cell.length_c   1.000
_cell.angle_alpha   90.00
_cell.angle_beta   90.00
_cell.angle_gamma   90.00
#
_symmetry.space_group_name_H-M   'P 1'
#
loop_
_entity.id
_entity.type
_entity.pdbx_description
1 polymer ?
#
loop_
_entity_poly.entity_id
_entity_poly.type
_entity_poly.pdbx_seq_one_letter_code
_entity_poly.pdbx_strand_id
1 'polypeptide(L)'
;INEKLDRVVCDVSFTRLVDLMTIESNQLTDSRNHAILDRFCMEILPRIHDKVESLTLQACFLPCVLRATNYLQLRKLVIINLEFSMACHIFNEKSPFIYVLKQQISDLVVTISDEILEESNMKLLTDIYKRIFGLVTNLKYLDIDGSDTYALSRSLLTGLPSTTCCSSSIVHLRIKMQNIDDCLYLLDGRLSQLHTLIITLYCIHDPVQIRLRSQKIIRHSLKIMNNM
;
A
#
# COMPACT_ATOMS: atom_id res chain seq x y z
N ILE A 1 -0.52 -9.03 35.85
CA ILE A 1 -1.14 -8.15 34.82
C ILE A 1 -0.63 -6.74 35.10
N ASN A 2 -0.11 -6.02 34.10
CA ASN A 2 0.59 -4.75 34.31
C ASN A 2 -0.40 -3.59 34.14
N GLU A 3 -1.07 -3.18 35.22
CA GLU A 3 -2.14 -2.16 35.19
C GLU A 3 -1.74 -0.85 34.52
N LYS A 4 -0.45 -0.49 34.59
CA LYS A 4 0.07 0.72 33.96
C LYS A 4 0.08 0.58 32.44
N LEU A 5 0.45 -0.59 31.93
CA LEU A 5 0.38 -0.91 30.50
C LEU A 5 -1.08 -0.93 30.03
N ASP A 6 -1.98 -1.52 30.82
CA ASP A 6 -3.41 -1.58 30.48
C ASP A 6 -4.05 -0.19 30.35
N ARG A 7 -3.70 0.75 31.23
CA ARG A 7 -4.22 2.13 31.14
C ARG A 7 -3.71 2.85 29.90
N VAL A 8 -2.43 2.69 29.56
CA VAL A 8 -1.83 3.34 28.38
C VAL A 8 -2.38 2.73 27.09
N VAL A 9 -2.48 1.41 27.05
CA VAL A 9 -2.94 0.66 25.88
C VAL A 9 -4.42 0.90 25.59
N CYS A 10 -5.26 1.15 26.60
CA CYS A 10 -6.69 1.42 26.38
C CYS A 10 -7.02 2.92 26.21
N ASP A 11 -6.03 3.81 26.31
CA ASP A 11 -6.21 5.25 26.10
C ASP A 11 -6.54 5.52 24.62
N VAL A 12 -7.65 6.21 24.40
CA VAL A 12 -8.22 6.45 23.06
C VAL A 12 -7.20 7.13 22.14
N SER A 13 -6.39 8.05 22.67
CA SER A 13 -5.42 8.83 21.90
C SER A 13 -4.30 7.93 21.36
N PHE A 14 -3.89 6.93 22.12
CA PHE A 14 -2.84 5.98 21.76
C PHE A 14 -3.37 4.79 20.96
N THR A 15 -4.66 4.47 21.06
CA THR A 15 -5.24 3.32 20.33
C THR A 15 -5.59 3.58 18.86
N ARG A 16 -5.80 4.85 18.47
CA ARG A 16 -6.23 5.18 17.11
C ARG A 16 -5.13 4.94 16.08
N LEU A 17 -3.87 5.16 16.48
CA LEU A 17 -2.70 5.00 15.64
C LEU A 17 -1.80 3.93 16.27
N VAL A 18 -1.70 2.78 15.62
CA VAL A 18 -0.80 1.71 16.05
C VAL A 18 0.35 1.61 15.05
N ASP A 19 1.57 1.78 15.54
CA ASP A 19 2.79 1.66 14.75
C ASP A 19 3.67 0.54 15.30
N LEU A 20 3.92 -0.47 14.47
CA LEU A 20 4.74 -1.65 14.75
C LEU A 20 6.05 -1.65 13.96
N MET A 21 6.50 -0.49 13.46
CA MET A 21 7.73 -0.34 12.67
C MET A 21 9.04 -0.32 13.47
N THR A 22 8.97 -0.31 14.80
CA THR A 22 10.13 -0.04 15.68
C THR A 22 11.14 -1.18 15.82
N ILE A 23 10.94 -2.33 15.19
CA ILE A 23 11.91 -3.44 15.26
C ILE A 23 12.73 -3.42 13.98
N GLU A 24 13.99 -2.98 14.10
CA GLU A 24 14.95 -3.06 13.00
C GLU A 24 15.02 -4.50 12.48
N SER A 25 15.18 -4.67 11.17
CA SER A 25 15.13 -6.01 10.54
C SER A 25 16.21 -6.97 11.06
N ASN A 26 17.33 -6.43 11.53
CA ASN A 26 18.43 -7.15 12.19
C ASN A 26 18.06 -7.67 13.60
N GLN A 27 17.00 -7.13 14.23
CA GLN A 27 16.50 -7.48 15.56
C GLN A 27 15.24 -8.35 15.52
N LEU A 28 14.71 -8.63 14.32
CA LEU A 28 13.59 -9.56 14.11
C LEU A 28 13.96 -10.99 14.51
N THR A 29 15.24 -11.39 14.40
CA THR A 29 15.67 -12.73 14.82
C THR A 29 15.80 -12.87 16.34
N ASP A 30 15.67 -11.77 17.11
CA ASP A 30 15.65 -11.84 18.57
C ASP A 30 14.31 -12.39 19.07
N SER A 31 14.38 -13.60 19.61
CA SER A 31 13.27 -14.31 20.27
C SER A 31 12.47 -13.44 21.27
N ARG A 32 13.10 -12.44 21.89
CA ARG A 32 12.43 -11.54 22.86
C ARG A 32 11.50 -10.55 22.17
N ASN A 33 11.88 -10.02 21.02
CA ASN A 33 11.04 -9.10 20.25
C ASN A 33 9.81 -9.82 19.70
N HIS A 34 9.99 -11.06 19.23
CA HIS A 34 8.87 -11.92 18.85
C HIS A 34 7.90 -12.18 20.00
N ALA A 35 8.39 -12.49 21.20
CA ALA A 35 7.52 -12.74 22.35
C ALA A 35 6.70 -11.50 22.76
N ILE A 36 7.28 -10.30 22.71
CA ILE A 36 6.57 -9.04 23.02
C ILE A 36 5.50 -8.76 21.96
N LEU A 37 5.82 -8.97 20.69
CA LEU A 37 4.89 -8.76 19.58
C LEU A 37 3.76 -9.79 19.55
N ASP A 38 4.06 -11.07 19.77
CA ASP A 38 3.06 -12.11 19.88
C ASP A 38 2.10 -11.78 21.02
N ARG A 39 2.66 -11.35 22.16
CA ARG A 39 1.85 -10.87 23.28
C ARG A 39 0.99 -9.67 22.90
N PHE A 40 1.54 -8.70 22.16
CA PHE A 40 0.75 -7.56 21.68
C PHE A 40 -0.38 -8.01 20.76
N CYS A 41 -0.09 -8.84 19.75
CA CYS A 41 -1.07 -9.31 18.78
C CYS A 41 -2.15 -10.21 19.41
N MET A 42 -1.79 -11.00 20.43
CA MET A 42 -2.69 -11.99 21.03
C MET A 42 -3.45 -11.47 22.25
N GLU A 43 -2.88 -10.55 23.03
CA GLU A 43 -3.50 -10.06 24.28
C GLU A 43 -4.02 -8.63 24.16
N ILE A 44 -3.27 -7.75 23.49
CA ILE A 44 -3.55 -6.31 23.48
C ILE A 44 -4.43 -5.93 22.30
N LEU A 45 -4.03 -6.30 21.08
CA LEU A 45 -4.71 -5.92 19.84
C LEU A 45 -6.20 -6.33 19.84
N PRO A 46 -6.60 -7.53 20.33
CA PRO A 46 -8.01 -7.90 20.48
C PRO A 46 -8.83 -6.98 21.36
N ARG A 47 -8.21 -6.24 22.30
CA ARG A 47 -8.91 -5.33 23.22
C ARG A 47 -9.10 -3.93 22.67
N ILE A 48 -8.37 -3.56 21.62
CA ILE A 48 -8.32 -2.19 21.11
C ILE A 48 -8.66 -2.06 19.62
N HIS A 49 -8.80 -3.17 18.90
CA HIS A 49 -8.98 -3.20 17.44
C HIS A 49 -10.20 -2.44 16.93
N ASP A 50 -11.25 -2.30 17.73
CA ASP A 50 -12.45 -1.55 17.41
C ASP A 50 -12.17 -0.03 17.37
N LYS A 51 -11.09 0.42 18.01
CA LYS A 51 -10.64 1.82 18.08
C LYS A 51 -9.48 2.12 17.12
N VAL A 52 -8.84 1.11 16.54
CA VAL A 52 -7.71 1.30 15.62
C VAL A 52 -8.21 1.87 14.30
N GLU A 53 -7.74 3.07 13.95
CA GLU A 53 -8.07 3.74 12.69
C GLU A 53 -6.92 3.70 11.68
N SER A 54 -5.68 3.69 12.18
CA SER A 54 -4.46 3.57 11.38
C SER A 54 -3.55 2.50 11.94
N LEU A 55 -3.04 1.66 11.05
CA LEU A 55 -2.10 0.63 11.39
C LEU A 55 -0.88 0.67 10.47
N THR A 56 0.29 0.77 11.06
CA THR A 56 1.58 0.71 10.38
C THR A 56 2.34 -0.51 10.87
N LEU A 57 2.80 -1.36 9.96
CA LEU A 57 3.49 -2.60 10.32
C LEU A 57 4.47 -3.07 9.24
N GLN A 58 5.44 -3.88 9.65
CA GLN A 58 6.22 -4.72 8.74
C GLN A 58 5.40 -5.94 8.31
N ALA A 59 5.57 -6.36 7.06
CA ALA A 59 4.78 -7.43 6.48
C ALA A 59 4.84 -8.74 7.29
N CYS A 60 5.99 -9.07 7.88
CA CYS A 60 6.14 -10.28 8.71
C CYS A 60 5.15 -10.37 9.88
N PHE A 61 4.60 -9.26 10.37
CA PHE A 61 3.62 -9.24 11.46
C PHE A 61 2.17 -9.33 11.00
N LEU A 62 1.94 -9.12 9.71
CA LEU A 62 0.61 -9.10 9.14
C LEU A 62 -0.18 -10.39 9.46
N PRO A 63 0.37 -11.62 9.38
CA PRO A 63 -0.42 -12.82 9.70
C PRO A 63 -0.96 -12.84 11.13
N CYS A 64 -0.19 -12.33 12.11
CA CYS A 64 -0.60 -12.26 13.51
C CYS A 64 -1.66 -11.19 13.73
N VAL A 65 -1.43 -9.99 13.18
CA VAL A 65 -2.36 -8.85 13.23
C VAL A 65 -3.69 -9.16 12.55
N LEU A 66 -3.65 -9.92 11.45
CA LEU A 66 -4.82 -10.24 10.62
C LEU A 66 -5.67 -11.37 11.20
N ARG A 67 -5.08 -12.31 11.95
CA ARG A 67 -5.83 -13.36 12.64
C ARG A 67 -6.61 -12.82 13.84
N ALA A 68 -6.12 -11.72 14.42
CA ALA A 68 -6.58 -11.30 15.72
C ALA A 68 -8.02 -10.74 15.71
N THR A 69 -8.46 -10.02 14.66
CA THR A 69 -9.58 -9.08 14.87
C THR A 69 -10.33 -8.60 13.63
N ASN A 70 -11.61 -8.29 13.82
CA ASN A 70 -12.45 -7.56 12.86
C ASN A 70 -12.34 -6.06 13.12
N TYR A 71 -11.34 -5.40 12.53
CA TYR A 71 -11.21 -3.95 12.63
C TYR A 71 -12.45 -3.27 12.05
N LEU A 72 -13.15 -2.45 12.82
CA LEU A 72 -14.38 -1.76 12.36
C LEU A 72 -14.08 -0.34 11.85
N GLN A 73 -13.04 0.27 12.43
CA GLN A 73 -12.67 1.66 12.19
C GLN A 73 -11.39 1.82 11.38
N LEU A 74 -10.72 0.72 10.98
CA LEU A 74 -9.45 0.82 10.26
C LEU A 74 -9.68 1.46 8.89
N ARG A 75 -9.08 2.64 8.67
CA ARG A 75 -9.16 3.39 7.41
C ARG A 75 -7.81 3.52 6.74
N LYS A 76 -6.73 3.50 7.51
CA LYS A 76 -5.36 3.60 7.03
C LYS A 76 -4.57 2.34 7.33
N LEU A 77 -3.91 1.81 6.30
CA LEU A 77 -3.01 0.67 6.42
C LEU A 77 -1.68 0.98 5.73
N VAL A 78 -0.59 0.86 6.48
CA VAL A 78 0.78 0.99 5.98
C VAL A 78 1.49 -0.34 6.18
N ILE A 79 1.88 -0.97 5.07
CA ILE A 79 2.59 -2.25 5.06
C ILE A 79 3.97 -2.02 4.46
N ILE A 80 5.02 -2.34 5.21
CA ILE A 80 6.40 -2.14 4.78
C ILE A 80 7.11 -3.49 4.65
N ASN A 81 8.07 -3.58 3.72
CA ASN A 81 8.82 -4.80 3.40
C ASN A 81 7.92 -5.97 3.02
N LEU A 82 6.96 -5.72 2.13
CA LEU A 82 6.02 -6.72 1.66
C LEU A 82 6.60 -7.52 0.49
N GLU A 83 6.80 -8.83 0.70
CA GLU A 83 7.21 -9.76 -0.36
C GLU A 83 6.08 -9.99 -1.39
N PHE A 84 6.44 -10.33 -2.63
CA PHE A 84 5.48 -10.59 -3.72
C PHE A 84 4.50 -11.71 -3.39
N SER A 85 5.04 -12.84 -2.93
CA SER A 85 4.26 -14.03 -2.58
C SER A 85 3.18 -13.66 -1.56
N MET A 86 3.57 -12.89 -0.54
CA MET A 86 2.71 -12.43 0.53
C MET A 86 1.68 -11.40 0.04
N ALA A 87 2.08 -10.44 -0.79
CA ALA A 87 1.16 -9.48 -1.42
C ALA A 87 0.06 -10.19 -2.23
N CYS A 88 0.42 -11.23 -3.01
CA CYS A 88 -0.54 -12.02 -3.77
C CYS A 88 -1.55 -12.76 -2.87
N HIS A 89 -1.14 -13.16 -1.66
CA HIS A 89 -2.04 -13.75 -0.67
C HIS A 89 -2.96 -12.71 -0.02
N ILE A 90 -2.44 -11.54 0.34
CA ILE A 90 -3.20 -10.48 1.00
C ILE A 90 -4.26 -9.89 0.07
N PHE A 91 -3.87 -9.51 -1.13
CA PHE A 91 -4.73 -8.92 -2.14
C PHE A 91 -5.46 -10.00 -2.94
N ASN A 92 -5.86 -11.09 -2.30
CA ASN A 92 -6.66 -12.15 -2.91
C ASN A 92 -8.12 -12.02 -2.50
N GLU A 93 -9.04 -12.34 -3.41
CA GLU A 93 -10.46 -12.39 -3.07
C GLU A 93 -10.79 -13.41 -1.98
N LYS A 94 -9.97 -14.45 -1.87
CA LYS A 94 -10.06 -15.47 -0.81
C LYS A 94 -9.31 -15.10 0.47
N SER A 95 -8.67 -13.93 0.50
CA SER A 95 -7.96 -13.46 1.69
C SER A 95 -8.96 -13.25 2.83
N PRO A 96 -8.67 -13.72 4.06
CA PRO A 96 -9.53 -13.43 5.21
C PRO A 96 -9.64 -11.92 5.48
N PHE A 97 -8.69 -11.13 4.99
CA PHE A 97 -8.65 -9.68 5.16
C PHE A 97 -9.39 -8.91 4.05
N ILE A 98 -9.94 -9.61 3.06
CA ILE A 98 -10.54 -8.97 1.90
C ILE A 98 -11.69 -8.04 2.28
N TYR A 99 -12.47 -8.37 3.32
CA TYR A 99 -13.56 -7.52 3.76
C TYR A 99 -13.07 -6.14 4.21
N VAL A 100 -12.04 -6.10 5.07
CA VAL A 100 -11.45 -4.84 5.55
C VAL A 100 -10.85 -4.07 4.38
N LEU A 101 -10.09 -4.73 3.50
CA LEU A 101 -9.54 -4.11 2.30
C LEU A 101 -10.62 -3.50 1.40
N LYS A 102 -11.67 -4.26 1.04
CA LYS A 102 -12.72 -3.78 0.13
C LYS A 102 -13.53 -2.64 0.77
N GLN A 103 -13.96 -2.81 2.02
CA GLN A 103 -15.02 -2.00 2.61
C GLN A 103 -14.52 -0.84 3.49
N GLN A 104 -13.28 -0.87 3.97
CA GLN A 104 -12.86 0.05 5.03
C GLN A 104 -11.64 0.87 4.69
N ILE A 105 -10.66 0.28 4.01
CA ILE A 105 -9.41 0.95 3.71
C ILE A 105 -9.65 2.06 2.68
N SER A 106 -9.27 3.29 3.07
CA SER A 106 -9.29 4.47 2.21
C SER A 106 -7.91 5.11 2.03
N ASP A 107 -6.94 4.78 2.90
CA ASP A 107 -5.53 5.13 2.77
C ASP A 107 -4.68 3.86 2.83
N LEU A 108 -4.00 3.54 1.73
CA LEU A 108 -3.15 2.36 1.62
C LEU A 108 -1.75 2.79 1.19
N VAL A 109 -0.77 2.42 2.02
CA VAL A 109 0.66 2.56 1.71
C VAL A 109 1.28 1.17 1.71
N VAL A 110 1.94 0.80 0.62
CA VAL A 110 2.60 -0.49 0.47
C VAL A 110 4.02 -0.27 -0.02
N THR A 111 5.00 -0.78 0.72
CA THR A 111 6.40 -0.87 0.27
C THR A 111 6.72 -2.33 -0.02
N ILE A 112 6.93 -2.65 -1.30
CA ILE A 112 7.26 -4.00 -1.75
C ILE A 112 8.78 -4.21 -1.66
N SER A 113 9.22 -5.24 -0.95
CA SER A 113 10.65 -5.59 -0.81
C SER A 113 11.12 -6.50 -1.95
N ASP A 114 12.39 -6.32 -2.35
CA ASP A 114 13.05 -7.06 -3.43
C ASP A 114 13.11 -8.57 -3.14
N GLU A 115 12.55 -9.35 -4.07
CA GLU A 115 13.01 -10.71 -4.34
C GLU A 115 13.63 -10.72 -5.74
N ILE A 116 14.73 -11.46 -5.91
CA ILE A 116 15.56 -11.55 -7.11
C ILE A 116 14.70 -11.52 -8.39
N LEU A 117 15.08 -10.67 -9.34
CA LEU A 117 14.37 -10.46 -10.60
C LEU A 117 14.23 -11.76 -11.42
N GLU A 118 13.04 -12.35 -11.35
CA GLU A 118 12.57 -13.33 -12.31
C GLU A 118 11.40 -12.73 -13.11
N GLU A 119 11.29 -13.13 -14.38
CA GLU A 119 10.19 -12.68 -15.27
C GLU A 119 8.80 -13.00 -14.70
N SER A 120 8.71 -14.06 -13.88
CA SER A 120 7.54 -14.42 -13.07
C SER A 120 7.10 -13.30 -12.12
N ASN A 121 8.02 -12.50 -11.58
CA ASN A 121 7.73 -11.43 -10.61
C ASN A 121 7.01 -10.23 -11.26
N MET A 122 7.26 -9.96 -12.54
CA MET A 122 6.55 -8.88 -13.25
C MET A 122 5.06 -9.20 -13.43
N LYS A 123 4.71 -10.47 -13.64
CA LYS A 123 3.32 -10.91 -13.70
C LYS A 123 2.65 -10.82 -12.34
N LEU A 124 3.33 -11.23 -11.27
CA LEU A 124 2.82 -11.11 -9.90
C LEU A 124 2.60 -9.66 -9.49
N LEU A 125 3.54 -8.76 -9.82
CA LEU A 125 3.42 -7.33 -9.61
C LEU A 125 2.17 -6.76 -10.30
N THR A 126 1.97 -7.14 -11.57
CA THR A 126 0.78 -6.75 -12.34
C THR A 126 -0.51 -7.19 -11.65
N ASP A 127 -0.54 -8.44 -11.21
CA ASP A 127 -1.71 -8.99 -10.52
C ASP A 127 -1.97 -8.24 -9.21
N ILE A 128 -0.94 -7.91 -8.44
CA ILE A 128 -1.05 -7.10 -7.22
C ILE A 128 -1.67 -5.73 -7.52
N TYR A 129 -1.15 -4.99 -8.51
CA TYR A 129 -1.73 -3.70 -8.89
C TYR A 129 -3.19 -3.84 -9.31
N LYS A 130 -3.51 -4.82 -10.17
CA LYS A 130 -4.89 -5.08 -10.60
C LYS A 130 -5.80 -5.37 -9.42
N ARG A 131 -5.32 -6.15 -8.45
CA ARG A 131 -6.07 -6.48 -7.24
C ARG A 131 -6.26 -5.27 -6.34
N ILE A 132 -5.25 -4.42 -6.15
CA ILE A 132 -5.39 -3.19 -5.37
C ILE A 132 -6.43 -2.26 -6.01
N PHE A 133 -6.27 -1.95 -7.31
CA PHE A 133 -7.19 -1.05 -8.02
C PHE A 133 -8.60 -1.63 -8.17
N GLY A 134 -8.73 -2.95 -8.33
CA GLY A 134 -10.02 -3.60 -8.54
C GLY A 134 -10.77 -3.98 -7.26
N LEU A 135 -10.07 -4.31 -6.18
CA LEU A 135 -10.68 -4.82 -4.95
C LEU A 135 -10.89 -3.71 -3.91
N VAL A 136 -9.97 -2.77 -3.73
CA VAL A 136 -10.03 -1.78 -2.65
C VAL A 136 -10.97 -0.63 -3.04
N THR A 137 -12.29 -0.88 -2.93
CA THR A 137 -13.31 0.00 -3.52
C THR A 137 -13.43 1.38 -2.87
N ASN A 138 -13.01 1.54 -1.62
CA ASN A 138 -13.07 2.81 -0.88
C ASN A 138 -11.75 3.60 -0.91
N LEU A 139 -10.79 3.17 -1.73
CA LEU A 139 -9.46 3.75 -1.78
C LEU A 139 -9.49 5.21 -2.26
N LYS A 140 -8.90 6.10 -1.47
CA LYS A 140 -8.75 7.53 -1.76
C LYS A 140 -7.29 7.94 -1.90
N TYR A 141 -6.44 7.36 -1.05
CA TYR A 141 -5.01 7.61 -1.01
C TYR A 141 -4.28 6.29 -1.25
N LEU A 142 -3.44 6.25 -2.28
CA LEU A 142 -2.62 5.10 -2.60
C LEU A 142 -1.17 5.55 -2.76
N ASP A 143 -0.27 4.96 -1.98
CA ASP A 143 1.17 5.07 -2.14
C ASP A 143 1.74 3.66 -2.31
N ILE A 144 2.26 3.36 -3.50
CA ILE A 144 2.95 2.11 -3.77
C ILE A 144 4.40 2.43 -4.08
N ASP A 145 5.26 2.01 -3.16
CA ASP A 145 6.70 2.09 -3.27
C ASP A 145 7.30 0.69 -3.37
N GLY A 146 8.48 0.58 -3.96
CA GLY A 146 9.18 -0.67 -4.13
C GLY A 146 10.56 -0.44 -4.70
N SER A 147 11.33 -1.49 -4.97
CA SER A 147 12.61 -1.35 -5.68
C SER A 147 12.47 -0.61 -7.01
N ASP A 148 13.54 0.05 -7.44
CA ASP A 148 13.57 0.81 -8.70
C ASP A 148 13.32 -0.08 -9.92
N THR A 149 13.51 -1.38 -9.77
CA THR A 149 13.25 -2.40 -10.79
C THR A 149 11.74 -2.64 -11.05
N TYR A 150 10.86 -2.20 -10.15
CA TYR A 150 9.42 -2.49 -10.16
C TYR A 150 8.58 -1.31 -10.66
N ALA A 151 8.93 -0.78 -11.83
CA ALA A 151 8.21 0.31 -12.47
C ALA A 151 6.98 -0.21 -13.23
N LEU A 152 5.82 0.40 -12.99
CA LEU A 152 4.59 0.06 -13.69
C LEU A 152 4.70 0.47 -15.17
N SER A 153 4.45 -0.47 -16.09
CA SER A 153 4.39 -0.19 -17.53
C SER A 153 3.00 -0.39 -18.11
N ARG A 154 2.75 0.18 -19.29
CA ARG A 154 1.43 0.10 -19.96
C ARG A 154 0.98 -1.33 -20.21
N SER A 155 1.88 -2.27 -20.49
CA SER A 155 1.54 -3.69 -20.68
C SER A 155 0.94 -4.31 -19.41
N LEU A 156 1.21 -3.75 -18.23
CA LEU A 156 0.62 -4.17 -16.96
C LEU A 156 -0.77 -3.56 -16.75
N LEU A 157 -1.06 -2.42 -17.40
CA LEU A 157 -2.32 -1.69 -17.34
C LEU A 157 -3.35 -2.10 -18.41
N THR A 158 -2.95 -2.79 -19.48
CA THR A 158 -3.84 -3.21 -20.58
C THR A 158 -4.91 -4.21 -20.15
N GLY A 159 -4.73 -4.88 -19.02
CA GLY A 159 -5.72 -5.80 -18.42
C GLY A 159 -6.62 -5.16 -17.36
N LEU A 160 -6.50 -3.85 -17.11
CA LEU A 160 -7.48 -3.11 -16.32
C LEU A 160 -8.61 -2.68 -17.26
N PRO A 161 -9.84 -3.15 -17.08
CA PRO A 161 -10.94 -2.76 -17.94
C PRO A 161 -11.06 -1.23 -17.97
N SER A 162 -11.19 -0.65 -19.18
CA SER A 162 -11.26 0.81 -19.39
C SER A 162 -12.42 1.46 -18.63
N THR A 163 -13.39 0.66 -18.19
CA THR A 163 -14.59 1.04 -17.44
C THR A 163 -14.63 0.52 -16.00
N THR A 164 -13.59 -0.16 -15.49
CA THR A 164 -13.53 -0.61 -14.09
C THR A 164 -12.45 0.10 -13.29
N CYS A 165 -12.40 1.42 -13.39
CA CYS A 165 -12.26 2.18 -12.15
C CYS A 165 -13.68 2.42 -11.63
N CYS A 166 -14.36 1.37 -11.19
CA CYS A 166 -15.60 1.49 -10.41
C CYS A 166 -15.38 2.27 -9.09
N SER A 167 -14.13 2.64 -8.79
CA SER A 167 -13.64 3.31 -7.60
C SER A 167 -12.77 4.54 -7.92
N SER A 168 -13.13 5.42 -8.86
CA SER A 168 -12.34 6.65 -9.03
C SER A 168 -12.44 7.63 -7.83
N SER A 169 -12.71 7.15 -6.62
CA SER A 169 -12.51 7.86 -5.36
C SER A 169 -11.04 8.18 -5.05
N ILE A 170 -10.09 7.61 -5.80
CA ILE A 170 -8.67 7.91 -5.63
C ILE A 170 -8.43 9.38 -5.98
N VAL A 171 -8.10 10.16 -4.95
CA VAL A 171 -7.76 11.58 -5.04
C VAL A 171 -6.25 11.81 -4.97
N HIS A 172 -5.50 10.84 -4.43
CA HIS A 172 -4.05 10.91 -4.31
C HIS A 172 -3.42 9.58 -4.72
N LEU A 173 -2.50 9.63 -5.68
CA LEU A 173 -1.74 8.47 -6.13
C LEU A 173 -0.24 8.78 -6.13
N ARG A 174 0.54 7.91 -5.49
CA ARG A 174 1.98 7.85 -5.60
C ARG A 174 2.40 6.47 -6.10
N ILE A 175 3.15 6.44 -7.20
CA ILE A 175 3.49 5.20 -7.90
C ILE A 175 4.77 5.36 -8.73
N LYS A 176 5.52 4.27 -8.92
CA LYS A 176 6.64 4.20 -9.87
C LYS A 176 6.15 3.78 -11.25
N MET A 177 6.61 4.46 -12.31
CA MET A 177 6.23 4.14 -13.70
C MET A 177 7.46 4.05 -14.61
N GLN A 178 7.38 3.20 -15.63
CA GLN A 178 8.51 2.94 -16.52
C GLN A 178 8.86 4.17 -17.36
N ASN A 179 7.86 4.84 -17.92
CA ASN A 179 8.02 6.03 -18.75
C ASN A 179 6.80 6.96 -18.67
N ILE A 180 6.88 8.11 -19.32
CA ILE A 180 5.79 9.10 -19.32
C ILE A 180 4.55 8.62 -20.08
N ASP A 181 4.69 7.84 -21.15
CA ASP A 181 3.54 7.38 -21.95
C ASP A 181 2.65 6.42 -21.16
N ASP A 182 3.24 5.61 -20.29
CA ASP A 182 2.53 4.77 -19.34
C ASP A 182 1.74 5.60 -18.32
N CYS A 183 2.30 6.73 -17.87
CA CYS A 183 1.59 7.71 -17.04
C CYS A 183 0.42 8.35 -17.78
N LEU A 184 0.60 8.76 -19.04
CA LEU A 184 -0.48 9.33 -19.84
C LEU A 184 -1.63 8.33 -20.00
N TYR A 185 -1.30 7.06 -20.21
CA TYR A 185 -2.27 5.99 -20.32
C TYR A 185 -3.06 5.77 -19.02
N LEU A 186 -2.41 5.89 -17.85
CA LEU A 186 -3.09 5.85 -16.56
C LEU A 186 -4.04 7.03 -16.37
N LEU A 187 -3.67 8.21 -16.87
CA LEU A 187 -4.44 9.45 -16.77
C LEU A 187 -5.53 9.60 -17.84
N ASP A 188 -5.66 8.65 -18.76
CA ASP A 188 -6.61 8.69 -19.88
C ASP A 188 -8.06 8.42 -19.43
N GLY A 189 -8.58 9.28 -18.55
CA GLY A 189 -9.96 9.26 -18.05
C GLY A 189 -10.26 8.25 -16.94
N ARG A 190 -9.30 7.39 -16.56
CA ARG A 190 -9.52 6.31 -15.58
C ARG A 190 -9.60 6.79 -14.12
N LEU A 191 -8.86 7.85 -13.79
CA LEU A 191 -8.76 8.40 -12.43
C LEU A 191 -9.37 9.81 -12.35
N SER A 192 -10.69 9.91 -12.56
CA SER A 192 -11.37 11.21 -12.76
C SER A 192 -11.43 12.12 -11.54
N GLN A 193 -11.30 11.60 -10.31
CA GLN A 193 -11.22 12.43 -9.09
C GLN A 193 -9.78 12.65 -8.61
N LEU A 194 -8.77 12.21 -9.36
CA LEU A 194 -7.37 12.35 -8.96
C LEU A 194 -7.01 13.83 -8.86
N HIS A 195 -6.56 14.29 -7.70
CA HIS A 195 -6.10 15.67 -7.51
C HIS A 195 -4.58 15.77 -7.46
N THR A 196 -3.95 14.74 -6.88
CA THR A 196 -2.50 14.69 -6.68
C THR A 196 -1.94 13.41 -7.30
N LEU A 197 -0.95 13.59 -8.16
CA LEU A 197 -0.20 12.49 -8.76
C LEU A 197 1.30 12.72 -8.54
N ILE A 198 1.91 11.81 -7.81
CA ILE A 198 3.35 11.77 -7.57
C ILE A 198 3.92 10.57 -8.31
N ILE A 199 4.77 10.82 -9.30
CA ILE A 199 5.35 9.74 -10.10
C ILE A 199 6.87 9.78 -9.98
N THR A 200 7.43 8.60 -9.76
CA THR A 200 8.86 8.34 -9.96
C THR A 200 9.02 7.61 -11.29
N LEU A 201 9.83 8.16 -12.20
CA LEU A 201 10.08 7.58 -13.52
C LEU A 201 11.39 6.80 -13.51
N TYR A 202 11.37 5.58 -14.05
CA TYR A 202 12.57 4.74 -14.16
C TYR A 202 13.39 5.04 -15.44
N CYS A 203 12.74 5.14 -16.60
CA CYS A 203 13.40 5.50 -17.86
C CYS A 203 12.99 6.92 -18.30
N ILE A 204 13.96 7.84 -18.29
CA ILE A 204 13.82 9.17 -18.87
C ILE A 204 14.67 9.22 -20.14
N HIS A 205 14.05 8.96 -21.29
CA HIS A 205 14.78 9.03 -22.57
C HIS A 205 15.10 10.47 -23.00
N ASP A 206 14.35 11.48 -22.53
CA ASP A 206 14.64 12.91 -22.78
C ASP A 206 13.87 13.82 -21.79
N PRO A 207 14.54 14.55 -20.88
CA PRO A 207 13.90 15.47 -19.93
C PRO A 207 13.14 16.64 -20.58
N VAL A 208 13.52 17.05 -21.80
CA VAL A 208 12.92 18.19 -22.52
C VAL A 208 11.53 17.83 -23.03
N GLN A 209 11.34 16.60 -23.51
CA GLN A 209 10.03 16.11 -23.97
C GLN A 209 9.01 15.98 -22.83
N ILE A 210 9.47 15.66 -21.61
CA ILE A 210 8.63 15.58 -20.41
C ILE A 210 8.04 16.96 -20.07
N ARG A 211 8.84 18.02 -20.13
CA ARG A 211 8.36 19.40 -19.86
C ARG A 211 7.29 19.85 -20.85
N LEU A 212 7.45 19.52 -22.13
CA LEU A 212 6.48 19.88 -23.17
C LEU A 212 5.17 19.08 -23.08
N ARG A 213 5.24 17.78 -22.73
CA ARG A 213 4.05 16.93 -22.60
C ARG A 213 3.27 17.19 -21.31
N SER A 214 3.96 17.44 -20.19
CA SER A 214 3.32 17.78 -18.90
C SER A 214 2.56 19.10 -18.93
N GLN A 215 3.02 20.10 -19.70
CA GLN A 215 2.34 21.39 -19.85
C GLN A 215 0.94 21.30 -20.50
N LYS A 216 0.66 20.26 -21.31
CA LYS A 216 -0.67 20.05 -21.90
C LYS A 216 -1.70 19.41 -20.94
N ILE A 217 -1.26 18.92 -19.78
CA ILE A 217 -2.07 18.05 -18.89
C ILE A 217 -2.51 18.78 -17.62
N ILE A 218 -2.24 20.09 -17.50
CA ILE A 218 -2.46 20.84 -16.26
C ILE A 218 -3.96 21.07 -15.99
N ARG A 219 -4.57 20.06 -15.37
CA ARG A 219 -5.71 20.16 -14.44
C ARG A 219 -5.39 19.53 -13.07
N HIS A 220 -4.22 18.93 -12.89
CA HIS A 220 -3.81 18.20 -11.70
C HIS A 220 -2.40 18.61 -11.24
N SER A 221 -2.12 18.52 -9.94
CA SER A 221 -0.78 18.77 -9.40
C SER A 221 0.12 17.56 -9.72
N LEU A 222 0.96 17.70 -10.74
CA LEU A 222 1.92 16.67 -11.16
C LEU A 222 3.29 16.96 -10.53
N LYS A 223 3.76 16.07 -9.66
CA LYS A 223 5.14 16.09 -9.16
C LYS A 223 5.89 14.91 -9.75
N ILE A 224 6.86 15.21 -10.61
CA ILE A 224 7.78 14.21 -11.18
C ILE A 224 9.04 14.20 -10.32
N MET A 225 9.38 13.04 -9.77
CA MET A 225 10.64 12.81 -9.08
C MET A 225 11.55 11.96 -9.97
N ASN A 226 12.75 12.46 -10.23
CA ASN A 226 13.77 11.72 -10.98
C ASN A 226 14.75 11.09 -9.98
N ASN A 227 14.97 9.78 -10.09
CA ASN A 227 16.13 9.15 -9.48
C ASN A 227 17.31 9.42 -10.43
N MET A 228 18.21 10.33 -10.03
CA MET A 228 19.50 10.55 -10.69
C MET A 228 20.54 9.58 -10.13
#